data_AF-A0A645BGC2-F1
#
_entry.id   AF-A0A645BGC2-F1
#
_cell.length_a   1.000
_cell.length_b   1.000
_cell.length_c   1.000
_cell.angle_alpha   90.00
_cell.angle_beta   90.00
_cell.angle_gamma   90.00
#
_symmetry.space_group_name_H-M   'P 1'
#
loop_
_entity.id
_entity.type
_entity.pdbx_description
1 polymer ?
#
loop_
_entity_poly.entity_id
_entity_poly.type
_entity_poly.pdbx_seq_one_letter_code
_entity_poly.pdbx_strand_id
1 'polypeptide(L)'
;MKKLILLFMTVALFASCDKKTPKLLNPDATINIREAKQTRSAGQDTPTWEWVVRNAGGMIFKNTDMDMPMGYFTRGIGDHQRDFENMAIKMFGTDIITQFGELSLDFIGASDVVFVAIGDDTCAYIPNVTLREAEVKVIAAYNAGNYDEVYRLFDNAYRAVPTTGKAYRALKAEGKE
;
A
#
# COMPACT_ATOMS: atom_id res chain seq x y z
N MET A 1 17.92 73.79 -21.25
CA MET A 1 18.81 72.62 -21.18
C MET A 1 18.25 71.64 -20.16
N LYS A 2 17.91 70.43 -20.60
CA LYS A 2 17.11 69.43 -19.88
C LYS A 2 17.89 68.88 -18.67
N LYS A 3 17.32 68.98 -17.46
CA LYS A 3 17.76 68.21 -16.30
C LYS A 3 16.89 66.96 -16.23
N LEU A 4 17.44 65.80 -16.54
CA LEU A 4 16.80 64.50 -16.29
C LEU A 4 17.80 63.67 -15.51
N ILE A 5 17.64 63.64 -14.18
CA ILE A 5 18.36 62.70 -13.31
C ILE A 5 17.49 61.45 -13.28
N LEU A 6 17.95 60.39 -13.95
CA LEU A 6 17.35 59.06 -13.86
C LEU A 6 17.68 58.45 -12.49
N LEU A 7 16.64 58.22 -11.69
CA LEU A 7 16.72 57.44 -10.46
C LEU A 7 16.62 55.96 -10.82
N PHE A 8 17.74 55.23 -10.77
CA PHE A 8 17.75 53.76 -10.86
C PHE A 8 17.22 53.20 -9.52
N MET A 9 15.92 52.91 -9.44
CA MET A 9 15.40 51.97 -8.45
C MET A 9 15.63 50.54 -8.96
N THR A 10 16.72 49.92 -8.52
CA THR A 10 16.88 48.47 -8.60
C THR A 10 15.95 47.83 -7.57
N VAL A 11 14.80 47.34 -8.04
CA VAL A 11 13.95 46.44 -7.25
C VAL A 11 14.70 45.12 -7.14
N ALA A 12 15.28 44.87 -5.96
CA ALA A 12 15.75 43.54 -5.60
C ALA A 12 14.50 42.64 -5.45
N LEU A 13 14.21 41.85 -6.49
CA LEU A 13 13.31 40.71 -6.39
C LEU A 13 13.95 39.72 -5.41
N PHE A 14 13.54 39.77 -4.15
CA PHE A 14 13.68 38.62 -3.27
C PHE A 14 12.80 37.52 -3.87
N ALA A 15 13.39 36.68 -4.72
CA ALA A 15 12.87 35.35 -4.90
C ALA A 15 12.91 34.70 -3.52
N SER A 16 11.77 34.68 -2.83
CA SER A 16 11.53 33.70 -1.79
C SER A 16 11.61 32.36 -2.51
N CYS A 17 12.83 31.81 -2.59
CA CYS A 17 12.97 30.38 -2.60
C CYS A 17 12.40 29.94 -1.25
N ASP A 18 11.09 29.74 -1.22
CA ASP A 18 10.48 28.81 -0.30
C ASP A 18 11.30 27.54 -0.52
N LYS A 19 12.22 27.26 0.39
CA LYS A 19 12.89 25.98 0.46
C LYS A 19 11.74 25.03 0.70
N LYS A 20 11.18 24.46 -0.38
CA LYS A 20 10.17 23.42 -0.31
C LYS A 20 10.81 22.37 0.56
N THR A 21 10.34 22.30 1.81
CA THR A 21 10.64 21.17 2.67
C THR A 21 10.34 19.94 1.84
N PRO A 22 11.25 18.94 1.79
CA PRO A 22 10.95 17.70 1.10
C PRO A 22 9.60 17.21 1.59
N LYS A 23 8.62 17.08 0.68
CA LYS A 23 7.28 16.64 1.03
C LYS A 23 7.40 15.15 1.36
N LEU A 24 7.70 14.80 2.60
CA LEU A 24 7.84 13.40 2.99
C LEU A 24 6.46 12.75 3.14
N LEU A 25 6.41 11.43 2.96
CA LEU A 25 5.19 10.68 3.24
C LEU A 25 4.92 10.68 4.75
N ASN A 26 3.66 10.78 5.13
CA ASN A 26 3.18 10.91 6.49
C ASN A 26 3.11 9.50 7.10
N PRO A 27 3.93 9.19 8.12
CA PRO A 27 3.91 7.88 8.77
C PRO A 27 2.58 7.56 9.46
N ASP A 28 1.79 8.58 9.82
CA ASP A 28 0.49 8.43 10.47
C ASP A 28 -0.66 8.22 9.47
N ALA A 29 -0.39 8.28 8.16
CA ALA A 29 -1.38 7.93 7.15
C ALA A 29 -1.75 6.44 7.28
N THR A 30 -2.99 6.10 6.96
CA THR A 30 -3.43 4.69 6.88
C THR A 30 -3.78 4.32 5.46
N ILE A 31 -3.63 3.04 5.15
CA ILE A 31 -3.96 2.47 3.85
C ILE A 31 -5.03 1.43 4.04
N ASN A 32 -6.00 1.39 3.15
CA ASN A 32 -7.10 0.45 3.25
C ASN A 32 -6.93 -0.69 2.25
N ILE A 33 -6.83 -1.92 2.76
CA ILE A 33 -7.07 -3.10 1.94
C ILE A 33 -8.57 -3.35 1.89
N ARG A 34 -9.08 -3.46 0.67
CA ARG A 34 -10.52 -3.62 0.37
C ARG A 34 -10.72 -4.83 -0.52
N GLU A 35 -11.96 -5.28 -0.64
CA GLU A 35 -12.31 -6.35 -1.58
C GLU A 35 -11.98 -5.96 -3.03
N ALA A 36 -11.39 -6.90 -3.76
CA ALA A 36 -11.22 -6.81 -5.20
C ALA A 36 -12.57 -6.99 -5.91
N LYS A 37 -12.78 -6.26 -7.01
CA LYS A 37 -13.91 -6.54 -7.90
C LYS A 37 -13.70 -7.91 -8.55
N GLN A 38 -14.43 -8.92 -8.07
CA GLN A 38 -14.30 -10.26 -8.61
C GLN A 38 -14.93 -10.36 -10.01
N THR A 39 -14.21 -10.97 -10.95
CA THR A 39 -14.72 -11.32 -12.28
C THR A 39 -15.17 -12.77 -12.38
N ARG A 40 -14.97 -13.55 -11.31
CA ARG A 40 -15.34 -14.98 -11.22
C ARG A 40 -16.31 -15.19 -10.06
N SER A 41 -17.17 -16.19 -10.19
CA SER A 41 -18.08 -16.60 -9.13
C SER A 41 -17.30 -17.16 -7.94
N ALA A 42 -17.62 -16.69 -6.73
CA ALA A 42 -17.08 -17.27 -5.51
C ALA A 42 -17.52 -18.73 -5.37
N GLY A 43 -16.60 -19.62 -4.97
CA GLY A 43 -16.94 -21.01 -4.67
C GLY A 43 -17.83 -21.11 -3.42
N GLN A 44 -18.60 -22.19 -3.29
CA GLN A 44 -19.62 -22.37 -2.25
C GLN A 44 -19.12 -22.12 -0.80
N ASP A 45 -17.84 -22.40 -0.52
CA ASP A 45 -17.23 -22.25 0.80
C ASP A 45 -16.36 -20.98 0.94
N THR A 46 -16.42 -20.06 -0.02
CA THR A 46 -15.63 -18.83 0.02
C THR A 46 -16.23 -17.86 1.05
N PRO A 47 -15.44 -17.33 2.01
CA PRO A 47 -15.97 -16.36 2.95
C PRO A 47 -16.36 -15.06 2.23
N THR A 48 -17.31 -14.32 2.81
CA THR A 48 -17.58 -12.95 2.38
C THR A 48 -16.42 -12.04 2.80
N TRP A 49 -16.26 -10.89 2.13
CA TRP A 49 -15.26 -9.92 2.56
C TRP A 49 -15.55 -9.38 3.98
N GLU A 50 -16.81 -9.18 4.36
CA GLU A 50 -17.16 -8.81 5.74
C GLU A 50 -16.64 -9.85 6.75
N TRP A 51 -16.78 -11.14 6.44
CA TRP A 51 -16.25 -12.20 7.29
C TRP A 51 -14.72 -12.11 7.39
N VAL A 52 -14.02 -11.84 6.28
CA VAL A 52 -12.56 -11.65 6.27
C VAL A 52 -12.15 -10.48 7.15
N VAL A 53 -12.77 -9.30 7.00
CA VAL A 53 -12.48 -8.10 7.82
C VAL A 53 -12.65 -8.41 9.32
N ARG A 54 -13.67 -9.20 9.67
CA ARG A 54 -13.95 -9.56 11.06
C ARG A 54 -12.99 -10.61 11.63
N ASN A 55 -12.59 -11.59 10.83
CA ASN A 55 -11.93 -12.81 11.34
C ASN A 55 -10.46 -12.95 10.96
N ALA A 56 -9.91 -12.13 10.06
CA ALA A 56 -8.48 -12.13 9.78
C ALA A 56 -7.69 -11.74 11.05
N GLY A 57 -6.77 -12.61 11.45
CA GLY A 57 -5.86 -12.40 12.57
C GLY A 57 -4.49 -11.86 12.14
N GLY A 58 -4.14 -12.03 10.88
CA GLY A 58 -2.89 -11.52 10.32
C GLY A 58 -2.77 -11.73 8.83
N MET A 59 -1.64 -11.25 8.30
CA MET A 59 -1.19 -11.47 6.94
C MET A 59 0.13 -12.22 6.96
N ILE A 60 0.30 -13.12 6.00
CA ILE A 60 1.58 -13.73 5.67
C ILE A 60 1.94 -13.27 4.27
N PHE A 61 3.18 -12.86 4.07
CA PHE A 61 3.68 -12.46 2.76
C PHE A 61 5.13 -12.86 2.58
N LYS A 62 5.57 -12.93 1.34
CA LYS A 62 6.93 -13.28 0.96
C LYS A 62 7.65 -12.06 0.38
N ASN A 63 8.84 -11.75 0.86
CA ASN A 63 9.74 -10.81 0.22
C ASN A 63 11.13 -11.44 0.13
N THR A 64 11.60 -11.70 -1.10
CA THR A 64 12.89 -12.36 -1.36
C THR A 64 14.08 -11.42 -1.37
N ASP A 65 13.83 -10.11 -1.45
CA ASP A 65 14.88 -9.10 -1.45
C ASP A 65 15.32 -8.75 -0.03
N MET A 66 14.57 -9.21 0.97
CA MET A 66 14.94 -9.13 2.38
C MET A 66 15.78 -10.35 2.77
N ASP A 67 16.92 -10.10 3.44
CA ASP A 67 17.89 -11.11 3.88
C ASP A 67 17.36 -11.91 5.09
N MET A 68 16.33 -12.73 4.86
CA MET A 68 15.70 -13.58 5.86
C MET A 68 15.69 -15.04 5.39
N PRO A 69 16.03 -16.03 6.24
CA PRO A 69 16.29 -17.42 5.85
C PRO A 69 15.15 -18.16 5.13
N MET A 70 13.93 -17.63 5.14
CA MET A 70 12.76 -18.18 4.46
C MET A 70 12.00 -17.16 3.60
N GLY A 71 12.36 -15.87 3.68
CA GLY A 71 11.69 -14.77 2.98
C GLY A 71 10.21 -14.57 3.31
N TYR A 72 9.64 -15.24 4.33
CA TYR A 72 8.24 -15.05 4.76
C TYR A 72 8.15 -14.17 6.01
N PHE A 73 7.16 -13.29 6.01
CA PHE A 73 6.87 -12.31 7.05
C PHE A 73 5.44 -12.48 7.52
N THR A 74 5.24 -12.28 8.82
CA THR A 74 3.92 -12.28 9.44
C THR A 74 3.62 -10.92 10.02
N ARG A 75 2.44 -10.40 9.73
CA ARG A 75 1.94 -9.14 10.28
C ARG A 75 0.59 -9.36 10.94
N GLY A 76 0.48 -9.03 12.23
CA GLY A 76 -0.79 -9.12 12.95
C GLY A 76 -1.82 -8.10 12.48
N ILE A 77 -3.11 -8.42 12.64
CA ILE A 77 -4.22 -7.49 12.45
C ILE A 77 -4.97 -7.38 13.78
N GLY A 78 -4.84 -6.22 14.43
CA GLY A 78 -5.56 -5.89 15.65
C GLY A 78 -6.93 -5.27 15.41
N ASP A 79 -7.75 -5.18 16.45
CA ASP A 79 -9.12 -4.67 16.37
C ASP A 79 -9.22 -3.25 15.80
N HIS A 80 -8.30 -2.36 16.17
CA HIS A 80 -8.26 -0.97 15.70
C HIS A 80 -7.96 -0.82 14.19
N GLN A 81 -7.55 -1.90 13.54
CA GLN A 81 -7.27 -1.93 12.10
C GLN A 81 -8.48 -2.40 11.29
N ARG A 82 -9.55 -2.84 11.94
CA ARG A 82 -10.78 -3.25 11.26
C ARG A 82 -11.66 -2.04 11.07
N ASP A 83 -11.89 -1.66 9.82
CA ASP A 83 -12.80 -0.58 9.47
C ASP A 83 -14.12 -1.16 8.98
N PHE A 84 -15.09 -1.25 9.89
CA PHE A 84 -16.42 -1.78 9.59
C PHE A 84 -17.32 -0.78 8.87
N GLU A 85 -17.01 0.52 8.87
CA GLU A 85 -17.81 1.50 8.11
C GLU A 85 -17.48 1.40 6.63
N ASN A 86 -16.19 1.26 6.32
CA ASN A 86 -15.68 1.19 4.97
C ASN A 86 -15.49 -0.24 4.46
N MET A 87 -15.72 -1.26 5.31
CA MET A 87 -15.37 -2.65 5.06
C MET A 87 -13.94 -2.79 4.54
N ALA A 88 -12.97 -2.45 5.38
CA ALA A 88 -11.56 -2.49 5.04
C ALA A 88 -10.68 -2.97 6.20
N ILE A 89 -9.48 -3.43 5.86
CA ILE A 89 -8.40 -3.70 6.81
C ILE A 89 -7.36 -2.58 6.65
N LYS A 90 -7.12 -1.82 7.73
CA LYS A 90 -6.17 -0.71 7.79
C LYS A 90 -4.75 -1.23 8.00
N MET A 91 -3.87 -0.78 7.11
CA MET A 91 -2.43 -0.82 7.30
C MET A 91 -1.93 0.53 7.79
N PHE A 92 -0.87 0.50 8.58
CA PHE A 92 -0.15 1.69 8.98
C PHE A 92 0.66 2.19 7.79
N GLY A 93 0.86 3.50 7.70
CA GLY A 93 1.78 4.09 6.73
C GLY A 93 3.16 3.47 6.87
N THR A 94 3.60 3.20 8.10
CA THR A 94 4.90 2.57 8.34
C THR A 94 5.04 1.12 7.82
N ASP A 95 3.98 0.49 7.33
CA ASP A 95 4.09 -0.81 6.64
C ASP A 95 4.70 -0.69 5.23
N ILE A 96 4.76 0.52 4.66
CA ILE A 96 5.21 0.80 3.29
C ILE A 96 6.16 2.00 3.21
N ILE A 97 6.38 2.70 4.33
CA ILE A 97 7.34 3.79 4.47
C ILE A 97 8.11 3.66 5.79
N THR A 98 9.29 4.27 5.88
CA THR A 98 10.02 4.40 7.14
C THR A 98 9.35 5.44 8.04
N GLN A 99 9.73 5.46 9.32
CA GLN A 99 9.30 6.53 10.25
C GLN A 99 9.71 7.95 9.82
N PHE A 100 10.63 8.07 8.84
CA PHE A 100 11.07 9.33 8.27
C PHE A 100 10.38 9.66 6.94
N GLY A 101 9.39 8.86 6.52
CA GLY A 101 8.61 9.11 5.29
C GLY A 101 9.31 8.70 4.00
N GLU A 102 10.35 7.87 4.10
CA GLU A 102 11.03 7.25 2.94
C GLU A 102 10.29 5.99 2.52
N LEU A 103 10.29 5.64 1.23
CA LEU A 103 9.62 4.43 0.75
C LEU A 103 10.29 3.17 1.32
N SER A 104 9.51 2.25 1.89
CA SER A 104 9.97 0.92 2.30
C SER A 104 9.50 -0.13 1.30
N LEU A 105 10.42 -0.97 0.84
CA LEU A 105 10.11 -2.05 -0.10
C LEU A 105 9.67 -3.35 0.59
N ASP A 106 9.64 -3.39 1.92
CA ASP A 106 9.35 -4.61 2.69
C ASP A 106 7.99 -5.21 2.31
N PHE A 107 6.94 -4.39 2.30
CA PHE A 107 5.62 -4.82 1.84
C PHE A 107 5.38 -4.53 0.35
N ILE A 108 5.97 -3.47 -0.19
CA ILE A 108 5.73 -3.07 -1.60
C ILE A 108 6.28 -4.11 -2.57
N GLY A 109 7.47 -4.65 -2.30
CA GLY A 109 8.09 -5.73 -3.07
C GLY A 109 7.57 -7.12 -2.70
N ALA A 110 6.49 -7.22 -1.91
CA ALA A 110 5.98 -8.49 -1.46
C ALA A 110 5.29 -9.30 -2.57
N SER A 111 5.27 -10.60 -2.35
CA SER A 111 4.59 -11.62 -3.12
C SER A 111 3.86 -12.59 -2.21
N ASP A 112 2.95 -13.39 -2.76
CA ASP A 112 2.23 -14.44 -2.04
C ASP A 112 1.53 -13.94 -0.76
N VAL A 113 0.95 -12.74 -0.84
CA VAL A 113 0.26 -12.11 0.30
C VAL A 113 -1.07 -12.81 0.55
N VAL A 114 -1.19 -13.44 1.72
CA VAL A 114 -2.41 -14.10 2.19
C VAL A 114 -2.86 -13.56 3.54
N PHE A 115 -4.18 -13.52 3.75
CA PHE A 115 -4.81 -13.27 5.03
C PHE A 115 -5.14 -14.60 5.70
N VAL A 116 -4.83 -14.71 6.99
CA VAL A 116 -5.08 -15.92 7.79
C VAL A 116 -6.14 -15.61 8.84
N ALA A 117 -7.16 -16.45 8.91
CA ALA A 117 -8.21 -16.30 9.92
C ALA A 117 -7.74 -16.75 11.31
N ILE A 118 -8.31 -16.17 12.36
CA ILE A 118 -7.97 -16.51 13.75
C ILE A 118 -8.32 -18.00 13.99
N GLY A 119 -7.30 -18.81 14.23
CA GLY A 119 -7.45 -20.25 14.51
C GLY A 119 -7.75 -21.12 13.29
N ASP A 120 -7.59 -20.59 12.06
CA ASP A 120 -7.93 -21.29 10.81
C ASP A 120 -6.90 -20.99 9.69
N ASP A 121 -7.17 -21.47 8.47
CA ASP A 121 -6.34 -21.34 7.26
C ASP A 121 -6.53 -19.96 6.57
N THR A 122 -5.98 -19.85 5.36
CA THR A 122 -6.10 -18.68 4.48
C THR A 122 -7.56 -18.35 4.18
N CYS A 123 -7.94 -17.09 4.34
CA CYS A 123 -9.29 -16.59 4.09
C CYS A 123 -9.38 -15.52 2.99
N ALA A 124 -8.25 -14.95 2.57
CA ALA A 124 -8.15 -14.07 1.41
C ALA A 124 -6.70 -14.02 0.91
N TYR A 125 -6.48 -13.48 -0.27
CA TYR A 125 -5.14 -13.18 -0.79
C TYR A 125 -5.17 -11.88 -1.61
N ILE A 126 -4.02 -11.23 -1.77
CA ILE A 126 -3.86 -10.15 -2.76
C ILE A 126 -3.23 -10.77 -4.00
N PRO A 127 -3.85 -10.61 -5.18
CA PRO A 127 -3.30 -11.19 -6.39
C PRO A 127 -1.88 -10.73 -6.67
N ASN A 128 -1.02 -11.66 -7.09
CA ASN A 128 0.39 -11.37 -7.34
C ASN A 128 0.57 -10.30 -8.45
N VAL A 129 -0.30 -10.32 -9.47
CA VAL A 129 -0.36 -9.26 -10.49
C VAL A 129 -0.67 -7.87 -9.90
N THR A 130 -1.57 -7.81 -8.92
CA THR A 130 -1.96 -6.56 -8.26
C THR A 130 -0.79 -5.95 -7.49
N LEU A 131 -0.03 -6.78 -6.77
CA LEU A 131 1.18 -6.33 -6.04
C LEU A 131 2.23 -5.75 -7.00
N ARG A 132 2.51 -6.45 -8.10
CA ARG A 132 3.55 -6.06 -9.08
C ARG A 132 3.18 -4.77 -9.80
N GLU A 133 1.92 -4.64 -10.18
CA GLU A 133 1.43 -3.38 -10.76
C GLU A 133 1.48 -2.22 -9.77
N ALA A 134 1.17 -2.47 -8.49
CA ALA A 134 1.24 -1.46 -7.44
C ALA A 134 2.67 -0.99 -7.22
N GLU A 135 3.61 -1.92 -7.07
CA GLU A 135 5.04 -1.66 -6.90
C GLU A 135 5.58 -0.74 -7.98
N VAL A 136 5.40 -1.09 -9.26
CA VAL A 136 5.89 -0.29 -10.39
C VAL A 136 5.32 1.13 -10.37
N LYS A 137 4.01 1.26 -10.14
CA LYS A 137 3.33 2.58 -10.15
C LYS A 137 3.75 3.44 -8.96
N VAL A 138 3.88 2.84 -7.76
CA VAL A 138 4.26 3.55 -6.54
C VAL A 138 5.70 4.02 -6.62
N ILE A 139 6.63 3.17 -7.04
CA ILE A 139 8.04 3.54 -7.19
C ILE A 139 8.19 4.67 -8.21
N ALA A 140 7.49 4.59 -9.35
CA ALA A 140 7.50 5.64 -10.35
C ALA A 140 6.97 6.98 -9.81
N ALA A 141 5.85 6.97 -9.08
CA ALA A 141 5.27 8.17 -8.48
C ALA A 141 6.17 8.77 -7.40
N TYR A 142 6.78 7.93 -6.56
CA TYR A 142 7.73 8.33 -5.52
C TYR A 142 8.98 9.00 -6.12
N ASN A 143 9.59 8.37 -7.13
CA ASN A 143 10.77 8.90 -7.82
C ASN A 143 10.48 10.22 -8.56
N ALA A 144 9.23 10.43 -8.99
CA ALA A 144 8.79 11.69 -9.58
C ALA A 144 8.45 12.78 -8.53
N GLY A 145 8.52 12.48 -7.23
CA GLY A 145 8.12 13.38 -6.15
C GLY A 145 6.62 13.63 -6.07
N ASN A 146 5.80 12.78 -6.69
CA ASN A 146 4.34 12.90 -6.72
C ASN A 146 3.71 12.15 -5.54
N TYR A 147 3.89 12.68 -4.33
CA TYR A 147 3.44 12.01 -3.11
C TYR A 147 1.92 11.91 -2.98
N ASP A 148 1.16 12.82 -3.59
CA ASP A 148 -0.30 12.74 -3.60
C ASP A 148 -0.77 11.52 -4.41
N GLU A 149 -0.09 11.24 -5.53
CA GLU A 149 -0.31 10.03 -6.31
C GLU A 149 0.12 8.77 -5.56
N VAL A 150 1.21 8.84 -4.79
CA VAL A 150 1.65 7.72 -3.95
C VAL A 150 0.55 7.33 -2.95
N TYR A 151 -0.07 8.28 -2.24
CA TYR A 151 -1.20 7.98 -1.34
C TYR A 151 -2.40 7.42 -2.08
N ARG A 152 -2.74 8.02 -3.23
CA ARG A 152 -3.86 7.54 -4.06
C ARG A 152 -3.65 6.10 -4.50
N LEU A 153 -2.42 5.75 -4.90
CA LEU A 153 -2.05 4.40 -5.30
C LEU A 153 -2.12 3.44 -4.11
N PHE A 154 -1.61 3.80 -2.95
CA PHE A 154 -1.69 2.92 -1.78
C PHE A 154 -3.12 2.59 -1.38
N ASP A 155 -4.01 3.58 -1.30
CA ASP A 155 -5.41 3.34 -0.91
C ASP A 155 -6.20 2.53 -1.98
N ASN A 156 -5.72 2.53 -3.23
CA ASN A 156 -6.44 1.92 -4.35
C ASN A 156 -5.87 0.63 -4.90
N ALA A 157 -4.57 0.40 -4.78
CA ALA A 157 -3.90 -0.69 -5.47
C ALA A 157 -4.10 -2.01 -4.74
N TYR A 158 -4.02 -2.03 -3.41
CA TYR A 158 -4.12 -3.27 -2.66
C TYR A 158 -5.58 -3.70 -2.52
N ARG A 159 -5.93 -4.75 -3.25
CA ARG A 159 -7.28 -5.32 -3.30
C ARG A 159 -7.21 -6.83 -3.07
N ALA A 160 -7.95 -7.30 -2.07
CA ALA A 160 -7.92 -8.69 -1.64
C ALA A 160 -9.11 -9.47 -2.21
N VAL A 161 -8.87 -10.74 -2.56
CA VAL A 161 -9.86 -11.69 -3.03
C VAL A 161 -10.13 -12.69 -1.92
N PRO A 162 -11.34 -12.71 -1.33
CA PRO A 162 -11.75 -13.78 -0.42
C PRO A 162 -11.57 -15.16 -1.04
N THR A 163 -11.06 -16.11 -0.25
CA THR A 163 -10.77 -17.47 -0.70
C THR A 163 -10.73 -18.44 0.47
N THR A 164 -10.48 -19.72 0.20
CA THR A 164 -10.09 -20.71 1.21
C THR A 164 -8.65 -21.12 1.00
N GLY A 165 -7.97 -21.62 2.03
CA GLY A 165 -6.59 -22.12 1.86
C GLY A 165 -6.46 -23.24 0.84
N LYS A 166 -7.46 -24.13 0.73
CA LYS A 166 -7.49 -25.14 -0.33
C LYS A 166 -7.54 -24.51 -1.73
N ALA A 167 -8.42 -23.53 -1.94
CA ALA A 167 -8.57 -22.87 -3.22
C ALA A 167 -7.33 -22.03 -3.58
N TYR A 168 -6.75 -21.31 -2.62
CA TYR A 168 -5.50 -20.55 -2.82
C TYR A 168 -4.33 -21.47 -3.19
N ARG A 169 -4.13 -22.59 -2.48
CA ARG A 169 -3.07 -23.54 -2.82
C ARG A 169 -3.23 -24.13 -4.22
N ALA A 170 -4.46 -24.37 -4.67
CA ALA A 170 -4.72 -24.80 -6.04
C ALA A 170 -4.36 -23.70 -7.07
N LEU A 171 -4.78 -22.45 -6.83
CA LEU A 171 -4.42 -21.31 -7.69
C LEU A 171 -2.89 -21.14 -7.79
N LYS A 172 -2.20 -21.22 -6.65
CA LYS A 172 -0.75 -21.11 -6.57
C LYS A 172 -0.02 -22.23 -7.32
N ALA A 173 -0.52 -23.47 -7.24
CA ALA A 173 0.04 -24.58 -7.99
C ALA A 173 -0.10 -24.41 -9.52
N GLU A 174 -1.12 -23.65 -9.95
CA GLU A 174 -1.35 -23.32 -11.35
C GLU A 174 -0.65 -22.02 -11.82
N GLY A 175 -0.02 -21.26 -10.90
CA GLY A 175 0.58 -19.95 -11.18
C GLY A 175 -0.45 -18.87 -11.54
N LYS A 176 -1.65 -18.95 -10.93
CA LYS A 176 -2.81 -18.08 -11.22
C LYS A 176 -3.26 -17.26 -10.01
N GLU A 177 -2.46 -17.24 -8.96
CA GLU A 177 -2.64 -16.40 -7.78
C GLU A 177 -2.26 -14.93 -8.01
#